data_AF-A0A1X6Z4D9-F1
#
_entry.id   AF-A0A1X6Z4D9-F1
#
_cell.length_a   1.000
_cell.length_b   1.000
_cell.length_c   1.000
_cell.angle_alpha   90.00
_cell.angle_beta   90.00
_cell.angle_gamma   90.00
#
_symmetry.space_group_name_H-M   'P 1'
#
loop_
_entity.id
_entity.type
_entity.pdbx_description
1 polymer ?
#
loop_
_entity_poly.entity_id
_entity_poly.type
_entity_poly.pdbx_seq_one_letter_code
_entity_poly.pdbx_strand_id
1 'polypeptide(L)'
;MTKGGPAGATDMIANMLYSVGFTLFDIGQGSALAVILFVFLIALAGIAVATMAAYAFARDRFPGGNLAFAAVVATLMIPSHITRIPNYLTLAKAGLLDSYAGLILPAISSGFAAVFLRQSIRDIPRAG
;
A
#
# COMPACT_ATOMS: atom_id res chain seq x y z
N MET A 1 28.63 34.61 18.81
CA MET A 1 28.25 33.17 18.80
C MET A 1 28.36 32.65 17.38
N THR A 2 29.58 32.40 16.91
CA THR A 2 29.84 31.87 15.56
C THR A 2 29.95 30.35 15.66
N LYS A 3 28.97 29.62 15.11
CA LYS A 3 29.00 28.15 14.99
C LYS A 3 30.09 27.69 13.97
N GLY A 4 31.31 28.19 14.10
CA GLY A 4 32.40 28.05 13.11
C GLY A 4 33.36 26.90 13.36
N GLY A 5 33.00 25.91 14.18
CA GLY A 5 33.79 24.69 14.36
C GLY A 5 33.57 23.69 13.21
N PRO A 6 34.41 22.65 13.08
CA PRO A 6 34.27 21.61 12.04
C PRO A 6 32.86 21.01 11.97
N ALA A 7 32.22 20.81 13.13
CA ALA A 7 30.83 20.35 13.21
C ALA A 7 29.82 21.34 12.56
N GLY A 8 30.03 22.65 12.72
CA GLY A 8 29.18 23.66 12.10
C GLY A 8 29.37 23.76 10.58
N ALA A 9 30.58 23.53 10.08
CA ALA A 9 30.82 23.42 8.64
C ALA A 9 30.18 22.16 8.05
N THR A 10 30.25 21.02 8.74
CA THR A 10 29.57 19.78 8.34
C THR A 10 28.05 19.94 8.34
N ASP A 11 27.47 20.57 9.36
CA ASP A 11 26.03 20.83 9.43
C ASP A 11 25.58 21.81 8.32
N MET A 12 26.39 22.83 8.02
CA MET A 12 26.08 23.79 6.95
C MET A 12 26.17 23.14 5.57
N ILE A 13 27.20 22.31 5.31
CA ILE A 13 27.32 21.56 4.05
C ILE A 13 26.18 20.55 3.91
N ALA A 14 25.82 19.83 4.97
CA ALA A 14 24.70 18.90 4.96
C ALA A 14 23.36 19.61 4.67
N ASN A 15 23.12 20.76 5.29
CA ASN A 15 21.92 21.56 5.04
C ASN A 15 21.92 22.18 3.63
N MET A 16 23.06 22.63 3.12
CA MET A 16 23.18 23.13 1.75
C MET A 16 22.97 22.03 0.72
N LEU A 17 23.49 20.81 0.95
CA LEU A 17 23.25 19.67 0.08
C LEU A 17 21.78 19.26 0.10
N TYR A 18 21.15 19.27 1.28
CA TYR A 18 19.71 19.04 1.42
C TYR A 18 18.89 20.11 0.69
N SER A 19 19.18 21.39 0.89
CA SER A 19 18.46 22.48 0.20
C SER A 19 18.71 22.46 -1.31
N VAL A 20 19.92 22.17 -1.77
CA VAL A 20 20.19 22.09 -3.22
C VAL A 20 19.49 20.86 -3.82
N GLY A 21 19.57 19.70 -3.17
CA GLY A 21 18.88 18.49 -3.66
C GLY A 21 17.36 18.62 -3.66
N PHE A 22 16.78 19.23 -2.62
CA PHE A 22 15.33 19.28 -2.43
C PHE A 22 14.65 20.47 -3.13
N THR A 23 15.33 21.63 -3.18
CA THR A 23 14.76 22.89 -3.71
C THR A 23 15.27 23.25 -5.10
N LEU A 24 16.51 22.89 -5.49
CA LEU A 24 17.07 23.27 -6.79
C LEU A 24 16.56 22.39 -7.95
N PHE A 25 16.14 21.15 -7.64
CA PHE A 25 15.55 20.21 -8.60
C PHE A 25 14.01 20.16 -8.53
N ASP A 26 13.35 21.05 -7.77
CA ASP A 26 11.90 21.01 -7.47
C ASP A 26 11.37 19.65 -6.95
N ILE A 27 12.28 18.76 -6.56
CA ILE A 27 11.97 17.41 -6.07
C ILE A 27 11.06 17.51 -4.85
N GLY A 28 11.25 18.52 -3.99
CA GLY A 28 10.49 18.66 -2.77
C GLY A 28 8.98 18.75 -2.98
N GLN A 29 8.51 19.66 -3.84
CA GLN A 29 7.08 19.84 -4.06
C GLN A 29 6.51 18.83 -5.06
N GLY A 30 7.23 18.56 -6.16
CA GLY A 30 6.79 17.63 -7.20
C GLY A 30 6.67 16.19 -6.68
N SER A 31 7.66 15.72 -5.91
CA SER A 31 7.60 14.36 -5.33
C SER A 31 6.56 14.27 -4.22
N ALA A 32 6.39 15.30 -3.39
CA ALA A 32 5.39 15.29 -2.32
C ALA A 32 3.97 15.17 -2.87
N LEU A 33 3.62 15.95 -3.89
CA LEU A 33 2.30 15.86 -4.53
C LEU A 33 2.07 14.50 -5.18
N ALA A 34 3.07 13.96 -5.88
CA ALA A 34 2.98 12.65 -6.51
C ALA A 34 2.76 11.53 -5.48
N VAL A 35 3.51 11.54 -4.37
CA VAL A 35 3.37 10.56 -3.29
C VAL A 35 2.01 10.68 -2.61
N ILE A 36 1.56 11.90 -2.30
CA ILE A 36 0.25 12.12 -1.66
C ILE A 36 -0.87 11.61 -2.54
N LEU A 37 -0.87 11.97 -3.83
CA LEU A 37 -1.86 11.51 -4.81
C LEU A 37 -1.85 9.98 -4.91
N PHE A 38 -0.66 9.38 -4.99
CA PHE A 38 -0.50 7.93 -5.11
C PHE A 38 -1.03 7.18 -3.89
N VAL A 39 -0.66 7.62 -2.67
CA VAL A 39 -1.13 7.04 -1.41
C VAL A 39 -2.64 7.18 -1.29
N PHE A 40 -3.19 8.35 -1.64
CA PHE A 40 -4.62 8.60 -1.60
C PHE A 40 -5.40 7.66 -2.52
N LEU A 41 -4.93 7.50 -3.77
CA LEU A 41 -5.55 6.62 -4.75
C LEU A 41 -5.52 5.15 -4.29
N ILE A 42 -4.39 4.67 -3.76
CA ILE A 42 -4.29 3.31 -3.23
C ILE A 42 -5.21 3.13 -2.03
N ALA A 43 -5.25 4.08 -1.11
CA ALA A 43 -6.09 3.97 0.08
C ALA A 43 -7.57 3.90 -0.33
N LEU A 44 -8.03 4.80 -1.20
CA LEU A 44 -9.41 4.84 -1.66
C LEU A 44 -9.80 3.54 -2.39
N ALA A 45 -9.01 3.14 -3.39
CA ALA A 45 -9.29 1.95 -4.18
C ALA A 45 -9.16 0.66 -3.35
N GLY A 46 -8.13 0.56 -2.50
CA GLY A 46 -7.90 -0.58 -1.62
C GLY A 46 -9.02 -0.76 -0.60
N ILE A 47 -9.49 0.32 0.03
CA ILE A 47 -10.64 0.27 0.95
C ILE A 47 -11.90 -0.14 0.21
N ALA A 48 -12.17 0.41 -0.98
CA ALA A 48 -13.34 0.04 -1.77
C ALA A 48 -13.34 -1.46 -2.11
N VAL A 49 -12.24 -1.97 -2.65
CA VAL A 49 -12.07 -3.39 -3.01
C VAL A 49 -12.17 -4.28 -1.77
N ALA A 50 -11.46 -3.93 -0.69
CA ALA A 50 -11.48 -4.71 0.55
C ALA A 50 -12.88 -4.75 1.18
N THR A 51 -13.62 -3.64 1.15
CA THR A 51 -14.99 -3.57 1.67
C THR A 51 -15.95 -4.42 0.84
N MET A 52 -15.84 -4.39 -0.49
CA MET A 52 -16.64 -5.24 -1.38
C MET A 52 -16.37 -6.73 -1.12
N ALA A 53 -15.09 -7.12 -1.05
CA ALA A 53 -14.70 -8.50 -0.75
C ALA A 53 -15.18 -8.93 0.65
N ALA A 54 -14.99 -8.07 1.65
CA ALA A 54 -15.44 -8.32 3.02
C ALA A 54 -16.96 -8.50 3.10
N TYR A 55 -17.73 -7.65 2.42
CA TYR A 55 -19.18 -7.74 2.37
C TYR A 55 -19.64 -9.06 1.74
N ALA A 56 -19.08 -9.44 0.59
CA ALA A 56 -19.36 -10.70 -0.07
C ALA A 56 -19.11 -11.90 0.87
N PHE A 57 -17.92 -11.97 1.49
CA PHE A 57 -17.60 -13.07 2.42
C PHE A 57 -18.31 -13.00 3.78
N ALA A 58 -18.84 -11.84 4.20
CA ALA A 58 -19.57 -11.68 5.45
C ALA A 58 -21.07 -12.03 5.30
N ARG A 59 -21.67 -11.69 4.15
CA ARG A 59 -23.12 -11.73 3.94
C ARG A 59 -23.57 -12.81 2.97
N ASP A 60 -22.78 -13.21 1.99
CA ASP A 60 -23.22 -14.23 1.03
C ASP A 60 -23.19 -15.64 1.63
N ARG A 61 -24.30 -16.38 1.41
CA ARG A 61 -24.45 -17.80 1.71
C ARG A 61 -24.31 -18.61 0.41
N PHE A 62 -23.15 -18.54 -0.24
CA PHE A 62 -22.86 -19.41 -1.39
C PHE A 62 -22.22 -20.73 -0.94
N PRO A 63 -22.51 -21.86 -1.62
CA PRO A 63 -21.90 -23.14 -1.29
C PRO A 63 -20.37 -23.05 -1.46
N GLY A 64 -19.63 -23.33 -0.38
CA GLY A 64 -18.17 -23.25 -0.36
C GLY A 64 -17.56 -21.91 0.10
N GLY A 65 -18.37 -20.90 0.46
CA GLY A 65 -17.85 -19.59 0.85
C GLY A 65 -16.92 -19.58 2.06
N ASN A 66 -17.14 -20.48 3.02
CA ASN A 66 -16.22 -20.66 4.15
C ASN A 66 -14.86 -21.23 3.73
N LEU A 67 -14.84 -22.12 2.73
CA LEU A 67 -13.61 -22.72 2.21
C LEU A 67 -12.81 -21.69 1.40
N ALA A 68 -13.49 -20.92 0.53
CA ALA A 68 -12.87 -19.83 -0.21
C ALA A 68 -12.28 -18.77 0.74
N PHE A 69 -13.00 -18.41 1.80
CA PHE A 69 -12.48 -17.49 2.81
C PHE A 69 -11.27 -18.09 3.57
N ALA A 70 -11.32 -19.37 3.94
CA ALA A 70 -10.19 -20.04 4.57
C ALA A 70 -8.95 -20.04 3.67
N ALA A 71 -9.11 -20.20 2.36
CA ALA A 71 -8.01 -20.08 1.39
C ALA A 71 -7.42 -18.66 1.37
N VAL A 72 -8.26 -17.61 1.43
CA VAL A 72 -7.78 -16.21 1.54
C VAL A 72 -6.99 -15.99 2.84
N VAL A 73 -7.44 -16.57 3.96
CA VAL A 73 -6.68 -16.48 5.22
C VAL A 73 -5.35 -17.24 5.12
N ALA A 74 -5.34 -18.39 4.45
CA ALA A 74 -4.11 -19.15 4.24
C ALA A 74 -3.06 -18.38 3.43
N THR A 75 -3.45 -17.53 2.48
CA THR A 75 -2.48 -16.69 1.75
C THR A 75 -1.82 -15.64 2.64
N LEU A 76 -2.46 -15.20 3.73
CA LEU A 76 -1.86 -14.28 4.71
C LEU A 76 -0.78 -14.95 5.57
N MET A 77 -0.76 -16.28 5.63
CA MET A 77 0.31 -17.03 6.30
C MET A 77 1.60 -17.05 5.47
N ILE A 78 1.50 -16.72 4.18
CA ILE A 78 2.67 -16.64 3.29
C ILE A 78 3.40 -15.33 3.58
N PRO A 79 4.70 -15.37 3.93
CA PRO A 79 5.46 -14.17 4.20
C PRO A 79 5.58 -13.31 2.95
N SER A 80 5.32 -12.01 3.12
CA SER A 80 5.25 -11.03 2.03
C SER A 80 6.55 -10.88 1.22
N HIS A 81 7.69 -11.30 1.77
CA HIS A 81 8.97 -11.23 1.08
C HIS A 81 9.08 -12.28 -0.04
N ILE A 82 8.50 -13.46 0.15
CA ILE A 82 8.56 -14.56 -0.82
C ILE A 82 7.57 -14.32 -1.97
N THR A 83 6.46 -13.63 -1.71
CA THR A 83 5.44 -13.33 -2.73
C THR A 83 5.82 -12.18 -3.67
N ARG A 84 6.86 -11.38 -3.36
CA ARG A 84 7.29 -10.27 -4.22
C ARG A 84 7.84 -10.72 -5.56
N ILE A 85 8.67 -11.76 -5.58
CA ILE A 85 9.26 -12.30 -6.82
C ILE A 85 8.18 -12.80 -7.78
N PRO A 86 7.24 -13.69 -7.38
CA PRO A 86 6.19 -14.13 -8.27
C PRO A 86 5.27 -12.99 -8.68
N ASN A 87 4.96 -12.04 -7.80
CA ASN A 87 4.17 -10.87 -8.16
C ASN A 87 4.88 -10.00 -9.23
N TYR A 88 6.19 -9.78 -9.09
CA TYR A 88 7.01 -9.10 -10.09
C TYR A 88 6.97 -9.82 -11.44
N LEU A 89 7.16 -11.14 -11.46
CA LEU A 89 7.08 -11.94 -12.69
C LEU A 89 5.69 -11.88 -13.33
N THR A 90 4.62 -11.84 -12.54
CA THR A 90 3.24 -11.68 -13.04
C THR A 90 3.06 -10.33 -13.71
N LEU A 91 3.54 -9.25 -13.10
CA LEU A 91 3.49 -7.90 -13.68
C LEU A 91 4.38 -7.79 -14.93
N ALA A 92 5.54 -8.45 -14.94
CA ALA A 92 6.44 -8.53 -16.09
C ALA A 92 5.74 -9.18 -17.30
N LYS A 93 5.10 -10.33 -17.07
CA LYS A 93 4.33 -11.03 -18.11
C LYS A 93 3.12 -10.22 -18.58
N ALA A 94 2.53 -9.42 -17.70
CA ALA A 94 1.43 -8.52 -18.04
C ALA A 94 1.90 -7.21 -18.72
N GLY A 95 3.20 -6.95 -18.84
CA GLY A 95 3.74 -5.71 -19.41
C GLY A 95 3.52 -4.47 -18.54
N LEU A 96 3.31 -4.65 -17.23
CA LEU A 96 2.90 -3.58 -16.31
C LEU A 96 4.04 -3.02 -15.44
N LEU A 97 5.28 -3.53 -15.56
CA LEU A 97 6.39 -3.21 -14.65
C LEU A 97 6.69 -1.71 -14.53
N ASP A 98 6.73 -1.00 -15.66
CA ASP A 98 7.07 0.42 -15.71
C ASP A 98 5.82 1.32 -15.74
N SER A 99 4.70 0.85 -15.16
CA SER A 99 3.42 1.55 -15.18
C SER A 99 2.86 1.81 -13.79
N TYR A 100 2.07 2.90 -13.64
CA TYR A 100 1.31 3.17 -12.42
C TYR A 100 0.37 2.02 -12.06
N ALA A 101 -0.20 1.33 -13.06
CA ALA A 101 -1.05 0.16 -12.83
C ALA A 101 -0.28 -0.99 -12.17
N GLY A 102 0.98 -1.23 -12.57
CA GLY A 102 1.85 -2.22 -11.93
C GLY A 102 2.19 -1.89 -10.48
N LEU A 103 2.16 -0.61 -10.11
CA LEU A 103 2.34 -0.15 -8.74
C LEU A 103 1.04 -0.24 -7.90
N ILE A 104 -0.10 0.14 -8.50
CA ILE A 104 -1.40 0.25 -7.80
C ILE A 104 -2.06 -1.11 -7.62
N LEU A 105 -2.11 -1.96 -8.65
CA LEU A 105 -2.86 -3.23 -8.63
C LEU A 105 -2.44 -4.17 -7.49
N PRO A 106 -1.14 -4.38 -7.22
CA PRO A 106 -0.73 -5.18 -6.06
C PRO A 106 -1.06 -4.49 -4.73
N ALA A 107 -0.95 -3.16 -4.67
CA ALA A 107 -1.12 -2.40 -3.45
C ALA A 107 -2.57 -2.39 -2.95
N ILE A 108 -3.56 -2.39 -3.85
CA ILE A 108 -4.98 -2.40 -3.49
C ILE A 108 -5.51 -3.79 -3.11
N SER A 109 -4.79 -4.87 -3.46
CA SER A 109 -5.18 -6.26 -3.23
C SER A 109 -4.82 -6.76 -1.82
N SER A 110 -5.14 -5.97 -0.79
CA SER A 110 -4.81 -6.31 0.60
C SER A 110 -5.77 -7.36 1.15
N GLY A 111 -5.34 -8.62 1.17
CA GLY A 111 -6.10 -9.70 1.80
C GLY A 111 -6.35 -9.47 3.30
N PHE A 112 -5.42 -8.80 3.99
CA PHE A 112 -5.56 -8.46 5.41
C PHE A 112 -6.73 -7.50 5.64
N ALA A 113 -6.83 -6.43 4.84
CA ALA A 113 -7.92 -5.46 4.96
C ALA A 113 -9.28 -6.13 4.75
N ALA A 114 -9.40 -7.01 3.75
CA ALA A 114 -10.64 -7.75 3.48
C ALA A 114 -11.01 -8.70 4.63
N VAL A 115 -10.05 -9.45 5.18
CA VAL A 115 -10.27 -10.34 6.33
C VAL A 115 -10.68 -9.55 7.56
N PHE A 116 -9.97 -8.46 7.88
CA PHE A 116 -10.27 -7.61 9.03
C PHE A 116 -11.67 -6.99 8.92
N LEU A 117 -11.99 -6.33 7.81
CA LEU A 117 -13.30 -5.73 7.57
C LEU A 117 -14.43 -6.74 7.66
N ARG A 118 -14.20 -7.98 7.20
CA ARG A 118 -15.20 -9.04 7.30
C ARG A 118 -15.51 -9.40 8.75
N GLN A 119 -14.48 -9.49 9.61
CA GLN A 119 -14.71 -9.75 11.04
C GLN A 119 -15.55 -8.60 11.64
N SER A 120 -15.18 -7.35 11.37
CA SER A 120 -15.93 -6.18 11.83
C SER A 120 -17.39 -6.16 11.35
N ILE A 121 -17.66 -6.50 10.07
CA ILE A 121 -19.02 -6.55 9.51
C ILE A 121 -19.85 -7.69 10.12
N ARG A 122 -19.21 -8.80 10.50
CA ARG A 122 -19.87 -9.95 11.15
C ARG A 122 -20.21 -9.70 12.60
N ASP A 123 -19.41 -8.91 13.31
CA ASP A 123 -19.65 -8.56 14.71
C ASP A 123 -20.90 -7.67 14.89
N ILE A 124 -21.30 -6.94 13.85
CA ILE A 124 -22.53 -6.14 13.86
C ILE A 124 -23.75 -7.07 13.85
N PRO A 125 -24.57 -7.09 14.92
CA PRO A 125 -25.75 -7.94 15.00
C PRO A 125 -26.70 -7.65 13.84
N ARG A 126 -27.27 -8.69 13.26
CA ARG A 126 -28.36 -8.53 12.29
C ARG A 126 -29.59 -8.11 13.08
N ALA A 127 -30.14 -6.92 12.81
CA ALA A 127 -31.48 -6.58 13.25
C ALA A 127 -32.42 -7.61 12.63
N GLY A 128 -32.93 -8.52 13.47
CA GLY A 128 -33.91 -9.54 13.11
C GLY A 128 -35.29 -8.94 12.97
#